data_AF-J9FX28-F1
#
_entry.id   AF-J9FX28-F1
#
_cell.length_a   1.000
_cell.length_b   1.000
_cell.length_c   1.000
_cell.angle_alpha   90.00
_cell.angle_beta   90.00
_cell.angle_gamma   90.00
#
_symmetry.space_group_name_H-M   'P 1'
#
loop_
_entity.id
_entity.type
_entity.pdbx_description
1 polymer ?
#
loop_
_entity_poly.entity_id
_entity_poly.type
_entity_poly.pdbx_seq_one_letter_code
_entity_poly.pdbx_strand_id
1 'polypeptide(L)'
;MGSPLEVFEQVYKHECHASQQVDKLVDMAVDENDKATQDFLWGFVREQVEEETSVLGIVEKLKKAGEAGVLFMDFQLGQRA
;
A
#
# COMPACT_ATOMS: atom_id res chain seq x y z
N MET A 1 -14.35 -15.40 8.28
CA MET A 1 -14.00 -14.15 7.57
C MET A 1 -13.38 -13.24 8.61
N GLY A 2 -12.21 -12.66 8.31
CA GLY A 2 -11.56 -11.71 9.22
C GLY A 2 -12.31 -10.38 9.28
N SER A 3 -12.11 -9.62 10.35
CA SER A 3 -12.66 -8.27 10.48
C SER A 3 -12.10 -7.33 9.39
N PRO A 4 -12.79 -6.23 9.05
CA PRO A 4 -12.25 -5.25 8.10
C PRO A 4 -10.85 -4.74 8.48
N LEU A 5 -10.59 -4.58 9.79
CA LEU A 5 -9.25 -4.23 10.27
C LEU A 5 -8.21 -5.29 9.91
N GLU A 6 -8.50 -6.57 10.16
CA GLU A 6 -7.59 -7.67 9.81
C GLU A 6 -7.33 -7.75 8.30
N VAL A 7 -8.35 -7.51 7.48
CA VAL A 7 -8.19 -7.48 6.01
C VAL A 7 -7.27 -6.35 5.59
N PHE A 8 -7.50 -5.11 6.07
CA PHE A 8 -6.64 -3.97 5.69
C PHE A 8 -5.23 -4.07 6.27
N GLU A 9 -5.04 -4.72 7.42
CA GLU A 9 -3.69 -5.04 7.91
C GLU A 9 -2.98 -6.08 7.02
N GLN A 10 -3.71 -7.01 6.41
CA GLN A 10 -3.15 -7.91 5.40
C GLN A 10 -2.83 -7.18 4.09
N VAL A 11 -3.70 -6.28 3.63
CA VAL A 11 -3.43 -5.44 2.45
C VAL A 11 -2.18 -4.59 2.69
N TYR A 12 -2.03 -3.98 3.87
CA TYR A 12 -0.83 -3.19 4.19
C TYR A 12 0.45 -4.03 4.11
N LYS A 13 0.43 -5.25 4.64
CA LYS A 13 1.57 -6.17 4.53
C LYS A 13 1.87 -6.57 3.08
N HIS A 14 0.82 -6.71 2.26
CA HIS A 14 0.97 -6.99 0.84
C HIS A 14 1.63 -5.80 0.13
N GLU A 15 1.21 -4.57 0.40
CA GLU A 15 1.83 -3.37 -0.18
C GLU A 15 3.30 -3.22 0.22
N CYS A 16 3.63 -3.41 1.50
CA CYS A 16 5.04 -3.43 1.92
C CYS A 16 5.86 -4.54 1.22
N HIS A 17 5.23 -5.67 0.89
CA HIS A 17 5.89 -6.73 0.13
C HIS A 17 6.12 -6.30 -1.34
N ALA A 18 5.14 -5.65 -1.96
CA ALA A 18 5.27 -5.11 -3.31
C ALA A 18 6.40 -4.06 -3.38
N SER A 19 6.48 -3.15 -2.40
CA SER A 19 7.58 -2.17 -2.29
C SER A 19 8.96 -2.85 -2.22
N GLN A 20 9.09 -3.91 -1.41
CA GLN A 20 10.33 -4.69 -1.35
C GLN A 20 10.70 -5.37 -2.68
N GLN A 21 9.71 -5.72 -3.51
CA GLN A 21 9.99 -6.26 -4.84
C GLN A 21 10.46 -5.17 -5.79
N VAL A 22 9.84 -3.98 -5.75
CA VAL A 22 10.26 -2.82 -6.54
C VAL A 22 11.68 -2.41 -6.17
N ASP A 23 12.01 -2.32 -4.88
CA ASP A 23 13.37 -1.97 -4.42
C ASP A 23 14.42 -2.95 -4.96
N LYS A 24 14.13 -4.26 -4.92
CA LYS A 24 15.03 -5.28 -5.50
C LYS A 24 15.22 -5.11 -7.00
N LEU A 25 14.18 -4.73 -7.74
CA LEU A 25 14.28 -4.46 -9.17
C LEU A 25 15.17 -3.23 -9.42
N VAL A 26 15.04 -2.17 -8.61
CA VAL A 26 15.88 -0.97 -8.69
C VAL A 26 17.33 -1.33 -8.42
N ASP A 27 17.61 -2.10 -7.36
CA ASP A 27 18.95 -2.56 -7.01
C ASP A 27 19.59 -3.34 -8.17
N MET A 28 18.85 -4.28 -8.79
CA MET A 28 19.35 -5.02 -9.96
C MET A 28 19.65 -4.10 -11.15
N ALA A 29 18.77 -3.12 -11.43
CA ALA A 29 19.00 -2.17 -12.51
C ALA A 29 20.21 -1.25 -12.25
N VAL A 30 20.51 -0.95 -10.97
CA VAL A 30 21.73 -0.26 -10.55
C VAL A 30 22.97 -1.13 -10.81
N ASP A 31 22.95 -2.39 -10.37
CA ASP A 31 24.05 -3.33 -10.56
C ASP A 31 24.38 -3.55 -12.05
N GLU A 32 23.35 -3.62 -12.90
CA GLU A 32 23.51 -3.76 -14.36
C GLU A 32 23.86 -2.44 -15.08
N ASN A 33 23.91 -1.31 -14.36
CA ASN A 33 24.09 0.03 -14.92
C ASN A 33 23.02 0.43 -15.97
N ASP A 34 21.82 -0.15 -15.89
CA ASP A 34 20.71 0.18 -16.78
C ASP A 34 19.96 1.42 -16.29
N LYS A 35 20.40 2.58 -16.79
CA LYS A 35 19.83 3.89 -16.42
C LYS A 35 18.38 4.07 -16.88
N ALA A 36 17.98 3.43 -17.97
CA ALA A 36 16.62 3.57 -18.50
C ALA A 36 15.63 2.79 -17.62
N THR A 37 15.99 1.58 -17.23
CA THR A 37 15.18 0.77 -16.32
C THR A 37 15.15 1.38 -14.91
N GLN A 38 16.26 1.95 -14.42
CA GLN A 38 16.25 2.70 -13.15
C GLN A 38 15.24 3.85 -13.16
N ASP A 39 15.27 4.73 -14.18
CA ASP A 39 14.34 5.86 -14.30
C ASP A 39 12.88 5.40 -14.37
N PHE A 40 12.60 4.33 -15.12
CA PHE A 40 11.28 3.71 -15.18
C PHE A 40 10.81 3.17 -13.83
N LEU A 41 11.66 2.43 -13.10
CA LEU A 41 11.34 1.83 -11.81
C LEU A 41 11.14 2.87 -10.69
N TRP A 42 11.81 4.03 -10.77
CA TRP A 42 11.56 5.13 -9.85
C TRP A 42 10.11 5.66 -9.91
N GLY A 43 9.41 5.46 -11.03
CA GLY A 43 7.97 5.70 -11.11
C GLY A 43 7.19 4.80 -10.14
N PHE A 44 7.47 3.50 -10.14
CA PHE A 44 6.84 2.52 -9.25
C PHE A 44 7.21 2.74 -7.78
N VAL A 45 8.44 3.17 -7.49
CA VAL A 45 8.82 3.53 -6.11
C VAL A 45 7.92 4.64 -5.57
N ARG A 46 7.63 5.66 -6.38
CA ARG A 46 6.74 6.77 -5.97
C ARG A 46 5.30 6.30 -5.81
N GLU A 47 4.82 5.44 -6.70
CA GLU A 47 3.49 4.83 -6.62
C GLU A 47 3.32 4.03 -5.31
N GLN A 48 4.30 3.18 -4.97
CA GLN A 48 4.25 2.40 -3.74
C GLN A 48 4.22 3.27 -2.46
N VAL A 49 4.88 4.44 -2.45
CA VAL A 49 4.79 5.39 -1.33
C VAL A 49 3.37 5.92 -1.17
N GLU A 50 2.67 6.20 -2.27
CA GLU A 50 1.28 6.67 -2.25
C GLU A 50 0.31 5.55 -1.81
N GLU A 51 0.48 4.33 -2.32
CA GLU A 51 -0.34 3.17 -1.97
C GLU A 51 -0.19 2.79 -0.49
N GLU A 52 1.03 2.68 0.03
CA GLU A 52 1.28 2.40 1.44
C GLU A 52 0.67 3.46 2.35
N THR A 53 0.79 4.74 1.97
CA THR A 53 0.20 5.85 2.74
C THR A 53 -1.32 5.76 2.75
N SER A 54 -1.94 5.43 1.62
CA SER A 54 -3.39 5.27 1.49
C SER A 54 -3.90 4.13 2.37
N VAL A 55 -3.27 2.96 2.28
CA VAL A 55 -3.67 1.76 3.04
C VAL A 55 -3.45 1.97 4.54
N LEU A 56 -2.29 2.52 4.95
CA LEU A 56 -2.01 2.82 6.34
C LEU A 56 -3.03 3.81 6.92
N GLY A 57 -3.42 4.83 6.14
CA GLY A 57 -4.47 5.77 6.52
C GLY A 57 -5.84 5.11 6.76
N ILE A 58 -6.16 4.05 6.00
CA ILE A 58 -7.38 3.25 6.22
C ILE A 58 -7.26 2.41 7.48
N VAL A 59 -6.12 1.72 7.69
CA VAL A 59 -5.85 0.94 8.90
C VAL A 59 -5.96 1.81 10.16
N GLU A 60 -5.40 3.02 10.15
CA GLU A 60 -5.50 3.93 11.29
C GLU A 60 -6.94 4.37 11.57
N LYS A 61 -7.71 4.69 10.53
CA LYS A 61 -9.13 5.03 10.69
C LYS A 61 -9.90 3.85 11.27
N LEU A 62 -9.62 2.63 10.79
CA LEU A 62 -10.20 1.38 11.32
C LEU A 62 -9.89 1.17 12.80
N LYS A 63 -8.63 1.40 13.20
CA LYS A 63 -8.22 1.31 14.62
C LYS A 63 -8.89 2.36 15.50
N LYS A 64 -9.02 3.60 15.01
CA LYS A 64 -9.64 4.72 15.75
C LYS A 64 -11.16 4.59 15.87
N ALA A 65 -11.81 4.00 14.87
CA ALA A 65 -13.26 3.85 14.79
C ALA A 65 -13.85 2.84 15.80
N GLY A 66 -13.08 1.83 16.24
CA GLY A 66 -13.59 0.71 17.02
C GLY A 66 -14.72 -0.05 16.29
N GLU A 67 -15.43 -0.95 16.97
CA GLU A 67 -16.52 -1.74 16.37
C GLU A 67 -17.70 -0.86 15.86
N ALA A 68 -17.97 0.28 16.53
CA ALA A 68 -19.10 1.15 16.19
C ALA A 68 -18.86 2.05 14.96
N GLY A 69 -17.61 2.36 14.61
CA GLY A 69 -17.30 3.25 13.48
C GLY A 69 -17.04 2.52 12.15
N VAL A 70 -17.02 1.18 12.14
CA VAL A 70 -16.85 0.38 10.91
C VAL A 70 -17.95 0.66 9.89
N LEU A 71 -19.20 0.85 10.34
CA LEU A 71 -20.34 1.16 9.47
C LEU A 71 -20.17 2.49 8.73
N PHE A 72 -19.49 3.47 9.34
CA PHE A 72 -19.24 4.78 8.73
C PHE A 72 -18.11 4.72 7.70
N MET A 73 -17.11 3.85 7.88
CA MET A 73 -16.06 3.64 6.89
C MET A 73 -16.51 2.83 5.69
N ASP A 74 -17.40 1.85 5.87
CA ASP A 74 -18.02 1.12 4.76
C ASP A 74 -18.67 2.09 3.76
N PHE A 75 -19.39 3.09 4.28
CA PHE A 75 -19.98 4.17 3.48
C PHE A 75 -18.95 5.07 2.77
N GLN A 76 -17.79 5.34 3.39
CA GLN A 76 -16.74 6.16 2.76
C GLN A 76 -15.93 5.40 1.71
N LEU A 77 -15.66 4.11 1.94
CA LEU A 77 -14.92 3.27 1.01
C LEU A 77 -15.77 2.91 -0.22
N GLY A 78 -17.08 2.68 -0.04
CA GLY A 78 -18.01 2.47 -1.16
C GLY A 78 -18.16 3.67 -2.10
N GLN A 79 -17.84 4.89 -1.65
CA GLN A 79 -17.84 6.09 -2.49
C GLN A 79 -16.57 6.26 -3.34
N ARG A 80 -15.52 5.46 -3.09
CA ARG A 80 -14.29 5.49 -3.89
C ARG A 80 -14.33 4.54 -5.10
N ALA A 81 -15.39 3.73 -5.23
CA ALA A 81 -15.63 2.82 -6.36
C ALA A 81 -16.31 3.52 -7.55
#